data_AF-A0A2S8PTM1-F1
#
_entry.id   AF-A0A2S8PTM1-F1
#
_cell.length_a   1.000
_cell.length_b   1.000
_cell.length_c   1.000
_cell.angle_alpha   90.00
_cell.angle_beta   90.00
_cell.angle_gamma   90.00
#
_symmetry.space_group_name_H-M   'P 1'
#
loop_
_entity.id
_entity.type
_entity.pdbx_description
1 polymer ?
#
loop_
_entity_poly.entity_id
_entity_poly.type
_entity_poly.pdbx_seq_one_letter_code
_entity_poly.pdbx_strand_id
1 'polypeptide(L)'
;DRNQDTAVPGFARVLEAHLYSNGVAFIVTMEFMELSDDKYKEDRDFYIRHGFSERQYNELYQTLEKMKRLLSRISGRKDTEIPTVAGTCIPDGFIAGSGSRNEKEEIGFVYRGNNNENFKFSVEIINDLTGGSTLLERVGEIEKDLHANRGGIARKGKREVNGIHAEELLAIGLQPFDNNPRYQFGLFANETAGDYKNPYVSIMLRNYQLPPTPYTGDELITFWDTVTSTFRKRPGAF
;
A
#
# COMPACT_ATOMS: atom_id res chain seq x y z
N ASP A 1 -9.49 -15.58 19.03
CA ASP A 1 -10.42 -15.75 17.90
C ASP A 1 -11.74 -15.10 18.29
N ARG A 2 -12.28 -14.25 17.42
CA ARG A 2 -13.55 -13.52 17.58
C ARG A 2 -14.28 -13.44 16.24
N ASN A 3 -15.58 -13.14 16.26
CA ASN A 3 -16.29 -12.78 15.03
C ASN A 3 -15.67 -11.52 14.41
N GLN A 4 -15.69 -11.45 13.08
CA GLN A 4 -15.15 -10.31 12.33
C GLN A 4 -15.94 -9.02 12.61
N ASP A 5 -17.26 -9.05 12.48
CA ASP A 5 -18.21 -7.97 12.83
C ASP A 5 -19.59 -8.58 13.15
N THR A 6 -20.47 -7.81 13.79
CA THR A 6 -21.92 -8.03 13.89
C THR A 6 -22.67 -8.07 12.56
N ALA A 7 -22.17 -7.38 11.53
CA ALA A 7 -22.81 -7.29 10.21
C ALA A 7 -22.45 -8.44 9.25
N VAL A 8 -21.58 -9.36 9.67
CA VAL A 8 -21.12 -10.50 8.86
C VAL A 8 -21.50 -11.82 9.52
N PRO A 9 -21.61 -12.93 8.74
CA PRO A 9 -21.92 -14.23 9.30
C PRO A 9 -20.93 -14.63 10.40
N GLY A 10 -21.41 -15.29 11.46
CA GLY A 10 -20.57 -15.63 12.62
C GLY A 10 -19.43 -16.62 12.32
N PHE A 11 -19.47 -17.30 11.17
CA PHE A 11 -18.38 -18.15 10.68
C PHE A 11 -17.23 -17.36 10.03
N ALA A 12 -17.41 -16.06 9.79
CA ALA A 12 -16.34 -15.15 9.42
C ALA A 12 -15.62 -14.69 10.70
N ARG A 13 -14.38 -15.14 10.85
CA ARG A 13 -13.62 -15.09 12.10
C ARG A 13 -12.35 -14.26 11.93
N VAL A 14 -11.84 -13.76 13.06
CA VAL A 14 -10.57 -13.04 13.16
C VAL A 14 -9.69 -13.72 14.19
N LEU A 15 -8.53 -14.18 13.75
CA LEU A 15 -7.43 -14.58 14.62
C LEU A 15 -6.58 -13.35 14.92
N GLU A 16 -6.50 -12.97 16.19
CA GLU A 16 -5.69 -11.85 16.66
C GLU A 16 -4.55 -12.37 17.53
N ALA A 17 -3.33 -11.88 17.27
CA ALA A 17 -2.14 -12.21 18.03
C ALA A 17 -1.42 -10.93 18.45
N HIS A 18 -0.90 -10.94 19.67
CA HIS A 18 -0.14 -9.84 20.25
C HIS A 18 1.31 -10.29 20.42
N LEU A 19 2.25 -9.47 19.96
CA LEU A 19 3.68 -9.74 20.08
C LEU A 19 4.39 -8.49 20.62
N TYR A 20 5.26 -8.68 21.60
CA TYR A 20 6.16 -7.63 22.06
C TYR A 20 7.60 -8.01 21.74
N SER A 21 8.31 -7.16 21.02
CA SER A 21 9.70 -7.39 20.62
C SER A 21 10.46 -6.07 20.61
N ASN A 22 11.65 -6.03 21.22
CA ASN A 22 12.58 -4.89 21.16
C ASN A 22 11.94 -3.52 21.47
N GLY A 23 11.02 -3.46 22.43
CA GLY A 23 10.37 -2.19 22.80
C GLY A 23 9.07 -1.89 22.06
N VAL A 24 8.68 -2.70 21.08
CA VAL A 24 7.54 -2.45 20.18
C VAL A 24 6.46 -3.51 20.35
N ALA A 25 5.21 -3.06 20.42
CA ALA A 25 4.04 -3.92 20.49
C ALA A 25 3.38 -4.02 19.11
N PHE A 26 3.15 -5.25 18.66
CA PHE A 26 2.49 -5.58 17.41
C PHE A 26 1.14 -6.24 17.70
N ILE A 27 0.11 -5.80 16.97
CA ILE A 27 -1.16 -6.51 16.88
C ILE A 27 -1.27 -7.02 15.45
N VAL A 28 -1.38 -8.33 15.30
CA VAL A 28 -1.51 -8.99 14.00
C VAL A 28 -2.87 -9.67 13.94
N THR A 29 -3.66 -9.35 12.92
CA THR A 29 -4.99 -9.93 12.70
C THR A 29 -5.02 -10.67 11.38
N MET A 30 -5.65 -11.84 11.36
CA MET A 30 -5.93 -12.62 10.14
C MET A 30 -7.40 -13.00 10.11
N GLU A 31 -8.08 -12.65 9.03
CA GLU A 31 -9.45 -13.09 8.76
C GLU A 31 -9.45 -14.50 8.19
N PHE A 32 -10.44 -15.32 8.57
CA PHE A 32 -10.59 -16.69 8.09
C PHE A 32 -12.02 -17.19 8.20
N MET A 33 -12.35 -18.23 7.45
CA MET A 33 -13.65 -18.88 7.49
C MET A 33 -13.63 -20.14 8.39
N GLU A 34 -14.68 -20.33 9.21
CA GLU A 34 -14.79 -21.50 10.10
C GLU A 34 -16.24 -21.99 10.27
N LEU A 35 -16.59 -23.05 9.54
CA LEU A 35 -17.93 -23.65 9.50
C LEU A 35 -17.97 -25.05 10.17
N SER A 36 -17.02 -25.39 11.04
CA SER A 36 -17.01 -26.69 11.73
C SER A 36 -18.16 -26.89 12.71
N ASP A 37 -18.72 -25.82 13.26
CA ASP A 37 -19.85 -25.88 14.19
C ASP A 37 -21.14 -26.35 13.47
N ASP A 38 -21.92 -27.21 14.14
CA ASP A 38 -23.16 -27.77 13.62
C ASP A 38 -24.21 -26.69 13.28
N LYS A 39 -24.17 -25.55 13.97
CA LYS A 39 -25.08 -24.43 13.67
C LYS A 39 -24.88 -23.84 12.27
N TYR A 40 -23.73 -24.08 11.63
CA TYR A 40 -23.41 -23.65 10.26
C TYR A 40 -23.65 -24.73 9.21
N LYS A 41 -24.43 -25.77 9.52
CA LYS A 41 -24.69 -26.87 8.57
C LYS A 41 -25.26 -26.40 7.24
N GLU A 42 -26.22 -25.48 7.25
CA GLU A 42 -26.84 -24.96 6.02
C GLU A 42 -25.83 -24.16 5.16
N ASP A 43 -25.01 -23.32 5.80
CA ASP A 43 -23.93 -22.58 5.16
C ASP A 43 -22.90 -23.55 4.55
N ARG A 44 -22.51 -24.58 5.31
CA ARG A 44 -21.55 -25.59 4.88
C ARG A 44 -22.06 -26.35 3.66
N ASP A 45 -23.33 -26.74 3.67
CA ASP A 45 -23.98 -27.39 2.52
C ASP A 45 -24.02 -26.46 1.30
N PHE A 46 -24.20 -25.15 1.50
CA PHE A 46 -24.08 -24.16 0.42
C PHE A 46 -22.68 -24.17 -0.22
N TYR A 47 -21.60 -24.06 0.58
CA TYR A 47 -20.24 -24.08 0.05
C TYR A 47 -19.90 -25.41 -0.65
N ILE A 48 -20.31 -26.55 -0.08
CA ILE A 48 -20.13 -27.87 -0.69
C ILE A 48 -20.81 -27.95 -2.06
N ARG A 49 -22.07 -27.46 -2.18
CA ARG A 49 -22.79 -27.44 -3.47
C ARG A 49 -22.12 -26.57 -4.53
N HIS A 50 -21.35 -25.56 -4.11
CA HIS A 50 -20.56 -24.71 -5.01
C HIS A 50 -19.13 -25.23 -5.24
N GLY A 51 -18.84 -26.46 -4.84
CA GLY A 51 -17.57 -27.15 -5.13
C GLY A 51 -16.41 -26.81 -4.21
N PHE A 52 -16.68 -26.18 -3.05
CA PHE A 52 -15.64 -25.90 -2.06
C PHE A 52 -15.27 -27.18 -1.30
N SER A 53 -13.98 -27.42 -1.16
CA SER A 53 -13.44 -28.44 -0.25
C SER A 53 -13.50 -27.98 1.19
N GLU A 54 -13.47 -28.92 2.14
CA GLU A 54 -13.46 -28.61 3.58
C GLU A 54 -12.37 -27.64 4.00
N ARG A 55 -11.18 -27.78 3.40
CA ARG A 55 -10.05 -26.88 3.68
C ARG A 55 -10.28 -25.43 3.28
N GLN A 56 -11.26 -25.15 2.41
CA GLN A 56 -11.58 -23.80 1.94
C GLN A 56 -12.66 -23.11 2.79
N TYR A 57 -13.37 -23.85 3.64
CA TYR A 57 -14.40 -23.27 4.53
C TYR A 57 -14.14 -23.53 6.03
N ASN A 58 -13.13 -24.34 6.38
CA ASN A 58 -12.61 -24.55 7.74
C ASN A 58 -11.11 -24.26 7.77
N GLU A 59 -10.75 -23.00 8.00
CA GLU A 59 -9.39 -22.49 7.81
C GLU A 59 -8.57 -22.34 9.10
N LEU A 60 -9.16 -22.58 10.30
CA LEU A 60 -8.53 -22.29 11.59
C LEU A 60 -7.08 -22.77 11.72
N TYR A 61 -6.81 -24.04 11.42
CA TYR A 61 -5.46 -24.62 11.56
C TYR A 61 -4.46 -23.98 10.61
N GLN A 62 -4.87 -23.70 9.38
CA GLN A 62 -4.02 -23.11 8.34
C GLN A 62 -3.70 -21.66 8.69
N THR A 63 -4.69 -20.92 9.20
CA THR A 63 -4.54 -19.54 9.68
C THR A 63 -3.66 -19.47 10.91
N LEU A 64 -3.78 -20.41 11.85
CA LEU A 64 -2.88 -20.52 13.00
C LEU A 64 -1.42 -20.77 12.59
N GLU A 65 -1.18 -21.63 11.61
CA GLU A 65 0.17 -21.91 11.11
C GLU A 65 0.77 -20.68 10.40
N LYS A 66 -0.01 -20.03 9.53
CA LYS A 66 0.37 -18.76 8.86
C LYS A 66 0.72 -17.68 9.90
N MET A 67 -0.11 -17.52 10.93
CA MET A 67 0.12 -16.57 12.02
C MET A 67 1.43 -16.87 12.74
N LYS A 68 1.67 -18.12 13.15
CA LYS A 68 2.92 -18.52 13.83
C LYS A 68 4.15 -18.24 12.97
N ARG A 69 4.10 -18.59 11.69
CA ARG A 69 5.20 -18.33 10.74
C ARG A 69 5.47 -16.84 10.59
N LEU A 70 4.42 -16.01 10.50
CA LEU A 70 4.57 -14.56 10.43
C LEU A 70 5.19 -13.99 11.71
N LEU A 71 4.63 -14.32 12.88
CA LEU A 71 5.10 -13.81 14.17
C LEU A 71 6.57 -14.16 14.43
N SER A 72 7.03 -15.35 14.02
CA SER A 72 8.44 -15.76 14.17
C SER A 72 9.46 -14.90 13.41
N ARG A 73 8.99 -14.08 12.46
CA ARG A 73 9.83 -13.21 11.62
C ARG A 73 9.65 -11.72 11.93
N ILE A 74 8.64 -11.36 12.73
CA ILE A 74 8.40 -9.98 13.15
C ILE A 74 9.35 -9.63 14.29
N SER A 75 9.99 -8.48 14.17
CA SER A 75 10.83 -7.91 15.23
C SER A 75 10.62 -6.41 15.32
N GLY A 76 10.67 -5.87 16.54
CA GLY A 76 10.74 -4.44 16.76
C GLY A 76 12.10 -3.89 16.40
N ARG A 77 12.13 -2.67 15.88
CA ARG A 77 13.35 -1.91 15.59
C ARG A 77 13.10 -0.44 15.83
N LYS A 78 14.18 0.35 15.97
CA LYS A 78 14.05 1.81 15.98
C LYS A 78 13.68 2.31 14.59
N ASP A 79 12.93 3.40 14.51
CA ASP A 79 12.55 4.01 13.22
C ASP A 79 13.76 4.27 12.31
N THR A 80 14.86 4.77 12.87
CA THR A 80 16.10 5.09 12.15
C THR A 80 16.99 3.89 11.81
N GLU A 81 16.64 2.69 12.30
CA GLU A 81 17.44 1.49 12.06
C GLU A 81 17.11 0.90 10.69
N ILE A 82 18.13 0.74 9.83
CA ILE A 82 17.98 0.18 8.48
C ILE A 82 18.46 -1.28 8.49
N PRO A 83 17.57 -2.28 8.35
CA PRO A 83 17.95 -3.69 8.35
C PRO A 83 18.89 -4.05 7.19
N THR A 84 19.86 -4.91 7.44
CA THR A 84 20.81 -5.41 6.42
C THR A 84 20.44 -6.78 5.86
N VAL A 85 19.44 -7.44 6.46
CA VAL A 85 18.92 -8.74 6.01
C VAL A 85 17.70 -8.54 5.12
N ALA A 86 17.39 -9.53 4.28
CA ALA A 86 16.24 -9.48 3.38
C ALA A 86 14.93 -9.46 4.16
N GLY A 87 13.97 -8.65 3.70
CA GLY A 87 12.69 -8.47 4.36
C GLY A 87 12.11 -7.08 4.30
N THR A 88 10.95 -6.93 4.92
CA THR A 88 10.06 -5.79 4.76
C THR A 88 10.04 -4.93 6.01
N CYS A 89 10.32 -3.63 5.83
CA CYS A 89 10.22 -2.66 6.91
C CYS A 89 8.76 -2.22 7.07
N ILE A 90 8.28 -2.23 8.31
CA ILE A 90 7.02 -1.61 8.74
C ILE A 90 7.33 -0.51 9.77
N PRO A 91 6.39 0.38 10.11
CA PRO A 91 6.59 1.34 11.20
C PRO A 91 7.05 0.62 12.48
N ASP A 92 8.17 1.09 13.04
CA ASP A 92 8.81 0.54 14.24
C ASP A 92 9.12 -0.98 14.21
N GLY A 93 9.10 -1.61 13.03
CA GLY A 93 9.22 -3.05 12.92
C GLY A 93 9.85 -3.54 11.62
N PHE A 94 10.12 -4.84 11.61
CA PHE A 94 10.71 -5.53 10.48
C PHE A 94 10.22 -6.97 10.40
N ILE A 95 9.89 -7.40 9.18
CA ILE A 95 9.49 -8.77 8.86
C ILE A 95 10.62 -9.41 8.05
N ALA A 96 11.35 -10.34 8.65
CA ALA A 96 12.46 -11.00 7.99
C ALA A 96 12.00 -11.98 6.89
N GLY A 97 12.84 -12.16 5.87
CA GLY A 97 12.63 -13.09 4.74
C GLY A 97 12.66 -12.36 3.40
N SER A 98 13.11 -13.03 2.33
CA SER A 98 13.37 -12.40 1.02
C SER A 98 12.12 -12.03 0.21
N GLY A 99 10.95 -11.98 0.85
CA GLY A 99 9.66 -12.12 0.18
C GLY A 99 9.58 -13.44 -0.61
N SER A 100 8.41 -13.74 -1.14
CA SER A 100 8.27 -14.79 -2.15
C SER A 100 7.10 -14.45 -3.05
N ARG A 101 6.98 -15.09 -4.22
CA ARG A 101 5.78 -14.96 -5.06
C ARG A 101 4.47 -15.30 -4.31
N ASN A 102 4.56 -16.03 -3.20
CA ASN A 102 3.42 -16.46 -2.40
C ASN A 102 3.16 -15.55 -1.18
N GLU A 103 4.01 -14.54 -0.93
CA GLU A 103 3.81 -13.54 0.12
C GLU A 103 3.44 -12.22 -0.55
N LYS A 104 2.14 -11.92 -0.55
CA LYS A 104 1.57 -10.72 -1.14
C LYS A 104 1.60 -9.61 -0.10
N GLU A 105 2.21 -8.50 -0.45
CA GLU A 105 2.46 -7.36 0.44
C GLU A 105 1.98 -6.07 -0.24
N GLU A 106 1.15 -5.33 0.50
CA GLU A 106 0.69 -4.00 0.16
C GLU A 106 1.01 -3.08 1.34
N ILE A 107 1.83 -2.07 1.10
CA ILE A 107 2.34 -1.18 2.15
C ILE A 107 2.13 0.26 1.71
N GLY A 108 1.36 0.99 2.51
CA GLY A 108 1.11 2.42 2.34
C GLY A 108 1.72 3.24 3.47
N PHE A 109 2.49 4.25 3.11
CA PHE A 109 2.94 5.30 4.03
C PHE A 109 2.27 6.61 3.62
N VAL A 110 1.66 7.31 4.60
CA VAL A 110 1.09 8.64 4.39
C VAL A 110 1.79 9.61 5.33
N TYR A 111 2.58 10.50 4.75
CA TYR A 111 3.23 11.61 5.43
C TYR A 111 2.31 12.82 5.39
N ARG A 112 1.97 13.31 6.57
CA ARG A 112 1.19 14.53 6.75
C ARG A 112 2.15 15.66 7.10
N GLY A 113 2.04 16.78 6.40
CA GLY A 113 2.78 17.99 6.75
C GLY A 113 2.38 18.56 8.11
N ASN A 114 3.12 19.55 8.59
CA ASN A 114 2.94 20.19 9.89
C ASN A 114 1.52 20.76 10.05
N ASN A 115 1.00 20.79 11.30
CA ASN A 115 -0.24 21.34 11.89
C ASN A 115 -1.52 21.59 11.04
N ASN A 116 -1.43 21.99 9.77
CA ASN A 116 -2.54 22.39 8.91
C ASN A 116 -2.81 21.41 7.74
N GLU A 117 -2.07 20.29 7.64
CA GLU A 117 -2.26 19.21 6.66
C GLU A 117 -2.52 19.69 5.21
N ASN A 118 -1.83 20.73 4.75
CA ASN A 118 -2.16 21.41 3.48
C ASN A 118 -1.82 20.59 2.22
N PHE A 119 -1.04 19.53 2.37
CA PHE A 119 -0.85 18.49 1.35
C PHE A 119 -0.59 17.14 2.03
N LYS A 120 -0.83 16.06 1.29
CA LYS A 120 -0.49 14.68 1.64
C LYS A 120 0.59 14.18 0.70
N PHE A 121 1.64 13.60 1.25
CA PHE A 121 2.64 12.85 0.50
C PHE A 121 2.51 11.37 0.87
N SER A 122 2.39 10.48 -0.10
CA SER A 122 2.21 9.06 0.16
C SER A 122 3.08 8.20 -0.74
N VAL A 123 3.49 7.05 -0.20
CA VAL A 123 4.22 6.02 -0.91
C VAL A 123 3.46 4.72 -0.73
N GLU A 124 3.12 4.08 -1.83
CA GLU A 124 2.45 2.79 -1.88
C GLU A 124 3.35 1.81 -2.64
N ILE A 125 3.53 0.62 -2.07
CA ILE A 125 4.37 -0.44 -2.61
C ILE A 125 3.55 -1.72 -2.59
N ILE A 126 3.36 -2.33 -3.76
CA ILE A 126 2.54 -3.54 -3.94
C ILE A 126 3.34 -4.57 -4.72
N ASN A 127 3.61 -5.72 -4.12
CA ASN A 127 4.54 -6.70 -4.69
C ASN A 127 3.86 -7.76 -5.59
N ASP A 128 2.52 -7.76 -5.67
CA ASP A 128 1.71 -8.70 -6.44
C ASP A 128 0.75 -8.01 -7.43
N LEU A 129 1.06 -6.76 -7.78
CA LEU A 129 0.31 -5.97 -8.76
C LEU A 129 1.09 -5.80 -10.06
N THR A 130 0.45 -6.16 -11.17
CA THR A 130 0.91 -5.85 -12.53
C THR A 130 -0.27 -5.22 -13.28
N GLY A 131 -0.14 -3.94 -13.62
CA GLY A 131 -1.10 -3.18 -14.40
C GLY A 131 -1.05 -3.48 -15.90
N GLY A 132 -2.09 -3.05 -16.61
CA GLY A 132 -2.24 -3.27 -18.05
C GLY A 132 -1.62 -2.21 -18.95
N SER A 133 -1.23 -1.05 -18.40
CA SER A 133 -0.63 0.06 -19.14
C SER A 133 0.25 0.94 -18.24
N THR A 134 1.12 1.74 -18.84
CA THR A 134 1.95 2.73 -18.13
C THR A 134 1.23 4.08 -18.03
N LEU A 135 1.71 4.96 -17.14
CA LEU A 135 1.23 6.33 -16.96
C LEU A 135 1.22 7.13 -18.27
N LEU A 136 2.29 7.07 -19.04
CA LEU A 136 2.43 7.84 -20.27
C LEU A 136 1.55 7.28 -21.40
N GLU A 137 1.24 5.98 -21.41
CA GLU A 137 0.27 5.40 -22.35
C GLU A 137 -1.14 5.94 -22.09
N ARG A 138 -1.51 6.12 -20.82
CA ARG A 138 -2.82 6.66 -20.41
C ARG A 138 -2.88 8.18 -20.28
N VAL A 139 -1.81 8.91 -20.60
CA VAL A 139 -1.72 10.36 -20.32
C VAL A 139 -2.72 11.20 -21.11
N GLY A 140 -3.10 10.77 -22.31
CA GLY A 140 -4.05 11.50 -23.15
C GLY A 140 -5.45 11.57 -22.53
N GLU A 141 -5.86 10.53 -21.79
CA GLU A 141 -7.14 10.51 -21.04
C GLU A 141 -7.03 11.37 -19.79
N ILE A 142 -5.93 11.23 -19.03
CA ILE A 142 -5.64 12.05 -17.85
C ILE A 142 -5.66 13.54 -18.18
N GLU A 143 -5.05 13.95 -19.29
CA GLU A 143 -4.98 15.34 -19.70
C GLU A 143 -6.38 15.94 -19.98
N LYS A 144 -7.25 15.17 -20.65
CA LYS A 144 -8.65 15.58 -20.88
C LYS A 144 -9.40 15.77 -19.56
N ASP A 145 -9.27 14.81 -18.64
CA ASP A 145 -9.92 14.88 -17.34
C ASP A 145 -9.40 16.06 -16.49
N LEU A 146 -8.09 16.34 -16.54
CA LEU A 146 -7.51 17.49 -15.87
C LEU A 146 -8.08 18.80 -16.42
N HIS A 147 -8.16 18.96 -17.74
CA HIS A 147 -8.74 20.14 -18.36
C HIS A 147 -10.20 20.36 -18.00
N ALA A 148 -11.01 19.29 -18.01
CA ALA A 148 -12.41 19.35 -17.56
C ALA A 148 -12.55 19.78 -16.09
N ASN A 149 -11.52 19.52 -15.27
CA ASN A 149 -11.49 19.81 -13.84
C ASN A 149 -10.60 21.01 -13.48
N ARG A 150 -10.48 22.02 -14.35
CA ARG A 150 -9.72 23.27 -14.09
C ARG A 150 -8.24 23.04 -13.77
N GLY A 151 -7.62 22.07 -14.43
CA GLY A 151 -6.20 21.76 -14.30
C GLY A 151 -5.51 21.53 -15.64
N GLY A 152 -4.23 21.21 -15.54
CA GLY A 152 -3.37 20.86 -16.67
C GLY A 152 -2.10 20.18 -16.19
N ILE A 153 -1.27 19.77 -17.14
CA ILE A 153 -0.01 19.10 -16.87
C ILE A 153 1.11 20.14 -16.87
N ALA A 154 1.81 20.27 -15.74
CA ALA A 154 3.00 21.10 -15.62
C ALA A 154 4.26 20.34 -16.08
N ARG A 155 4.33 19.03 -15.83
CA ARG A 155 5.44 18.17 -16.26
C ARG A 155 4.97 16.74 -16.42
N LYS A 156 5.46 16.03 -17.44
CA LYS A 156 5.29 14.57 -17.59
C LYS A 156 6.52 13.98 -18.27
N GLY A 157 6.85 12.74 -17.95
CA GLY A 157 7.94 12.07 -18.65
C GLY A 157 8.46 10.83 -17.93
N LYS A 158 9.44 10.18 -18.57
CA LYS A 158 10.17 9.08 -17.99
C LYS A 158 11.18 9.60 -16.97
N ARG A 159 11.37 8.84 -15.89
CA ARG A 159 12.33 9.11 -14.82
C ARG A 159 13.15 7.86 -14.58
N GLU A 160 14.44 8.03 -14.34
CA GLU A 160 15.30 6.99 -13.82
C GLU A 160 15.76 7.41 -12.44
N VAL A 161 15.43 6.60 -11.43
CA VAL A 161 15.71 6.92 -10.03
C VAL A 161 16.43 5.75 -9.40
N ASN A 162 17.73 5.90 -9.13
CA ASN A 162 18.55 4.86 -8.49
C ASN A 162 18.40 3.46 -9.14
N GLY A 163 18.39 3.42 -10.48
CA GLY A 163 18.22 2.18 -11.27
C GLY A 163 16.78 1.67 -11.38
N ILE A 164 15.79 2.46 -10.94
CA ILE A 164 14.37 2.15 -11.07
C ILE A 164 13.80 2.97 -12.23
N HIS A 165 13.19 2.28 -13.20
CA HIS A 165 12.46 2.92 -14.28
C HIS A 165 11.07 3.33 -13.80
N ALA A 166 10.77 4.62 -13.90
CA ALA A 166 9.51 5.19 -13.49
C ALA A 166 8.99 6.18 -14.54
N GLU A 167 7.72 6.53 -14.41
CA GLU A 167 7.09 7.61 -15.16
C GLU A 167 6.48 8.61 -14.18
N GLU A 168 6.58 9.90 -14.47
CA GLU A 168 6.01 10.96 -13.65
C GLU A 168 4.98 11.81 -14.40
N LEU A 169 4.04 12.35 -13.65
CA LEU A 169 3.09 13.36 -14.08
C LEU A 169 2.82 14.33 -12.94
N LEU A 170 3.09 15.61 -13.18
CA LEU A 170 2.81 16.71 -12.28
C LEU A 170 1.65 17.52 -12.84
N ALA A 171 0.49 17.41 -12.20
CA ALA A 171 -0.68 18.20 -12.53
C ALA A 171 -0.83 19.39 -11.57
N ILE A 172 -1.18 20.54 -12.14
CA ILE A 172 -1.48 21.78 -11.42
C ILE A 172 -2.84 22.29 -11.90
N GLY A 173 -3.61 22.88 -11.00
CA GLY A 173 -4.89 23.48 -11.34
C GLY A 173 -5.47 24.28 -10.18
N LEU A 174 -6.79 24.41 -10.18
CA LEU A 174 -7.55 25.06 -9.12
C LEU A 174 -8.41 24.04 -8.39
N GLN A 175 -8.71 24.31 -7.12
CA GLN A 175 -9.72 23.55 -6.38
C GLN A 175 -11.10 23.68 -7.06
N PRO A 176 -12.01 22.70 -6.85
CA PRO A 176 -13.35 22.77 -7.43
C PRO A 176 -14.24 23.85 -6.80
N PHE A 177 -14.03 24.17 -5.52
CA PHE A 177 -14.92 25.04 -4.74
C PHE A 177 -14.37 26.45 -4.47
N ASP A 178 -13.11 26.70 -4.81
CA ASP A 178 -12.48 28.01 -4.69
C ASP A 178 -11.40 28.20 -5.79
N ASN A 179 -10.64 29.29 -5.71
CA ASN A 179 -9.55 29.58 -6.64
C ASN A 179 -8.16 29.29 -6.05
N ASN A 180 -8.09 28.53 -4.96
CA ASN A 180 -6.82 28.12 -4.40
C ASN A 180 -6.12 27.11 -5.31
N PRO A 181 -4.78 27.10 -5.36
CA PRO A 181 -4.03 26.14 -6.15
C PRO A 181 -4.26 24.68 -5.72
N ARG A 182 -4.36 23.82 -6.72
CA ARG A 182 -4.43 22.37 -6.58
C ARG A 182 -3.22 21.73 -7.25
N TYR A 183 -2.59 20.79 -6.55
CA TYR A 183 -1.43 20.03 -6.98
C TYR A 183 -1.75 18.54 -6.90
N GLN A 184 -1.39 17.79 -7.93
CA GLN A 184 -1.46 16.34 -7.97
C GLN A 184 -0.24 15.82 -8.73
N PHE A 185 0.75 15.35 -8.00
CA PHE A 185 1.97 14.80 -8.54
C PHE A 185 1.98 13.29 -8.33
N GLY A 186 2.40 12.55 -9.36
CA GLY A 186 2.52 11.11 -9.32
C GLY A 186 3.83 10.65 -9.95
N LEU A 187 4.48 9.68 -9.31
CA LEU A 187 5.58 8.91 -9.87
C LEU A 187 5.23 7.44 -9.70
N PHE A 188 5.24 6.72 -10.81
CA PHE A 188 4.84 5.32 -10.86
C PHE A 188 5.97 4.48 -11.43
N ALA A 189 6.33 3.40 -10.74
CA ALA A 189 7.36 2.47 -11.19
C ALA A 189 6.82 1.05 -11.32
N ASN A 190 7.37 0.31 -12.28
CA ASN A 190 7.03 -1.09 -12.57
C ASN A 190 5.54 -1.33 -12.84
N GLU A 191 4.79 -0.35 -13.39
CA GLU A 191 3.34 -0.49 -13.58
C GLU A 191 2.97 -1.74 -14.39
N THR A 192 3.68 -2.04 -15.48
CA THR A 192 3.42 -3.20 -16.35
C THR A 192 4.40 -4.35 -16.15
N ALA A 193 5.35 -4.21 -15.22
CA ALA A 193 6.43 -5.16 -14.96
C ALA A 193 6.54 -5.52 -13.46
N GLY A 194 5.49 -5.24 -12.68
CA GLY A 194 5.45 -5.44 -11.25
C GLY A 194 5.61 -6.92 -10.87
N ASP A 195 6.54 -7.23 -9.97
CA ASP A 195 6.70 -8.54 -9.36
C ASP A 195 7.27 -8.44 -7.93
N TYR A 196 7.42 -9.59 -7.27
CA TYR A 196 7.90 -9.63 -5.88
C TYR A 196 9.32 -9.06 -5.67
N LYS A 197 10.14 -8.88 -6.73
CA LYS A 197 11.48 -8.25 -6.68
C LYS A 197 11.48 -6.82 -7.22
N ASN A 198 10.48 -6.47 -8.01
CA ASN A 198 10.25 -5.18 -8.65
C ASN A 198 8.81 -4.76 -8.38
N PRO A 199 8.45 -4.44 -7.13
CA PRO A 199 7.06 -4.15 -6.79
C PRO A 199 6.55 -2.95 -7.58
N TYR A 200 5.24 -2.91 -7.81
CA TYR A 200 4.55 -1.69 -8.18
C TYR A 200 4.83 -0.63 -7.12
N VAL A 201 5.19 0.57 -7.57
CA VAL A 201 5.40 1.72 -6.67
C VAL A 201 4.57 2.88 -7.17
N SER A 202 3.82 3.49 -6.26
CA SER A 202 3.11 4.75 -6.47
C SER A 202 3.56 5.74 -5.40
N ILE A 203 4.20 6.82 -5.83
CA ILE A 203 4.51 7.97 -4.97
C ILE A 203 3.58 9.09 -5.40
N MET A 204 2.88 9.71 -4.44
CA MET A 204 1.87 10.72 -4.72
C MET A 204 2.03 11.92 -3.81
N LEU A 205 1.86 13.12 -4.36
CA LEU A 205 1.66 14.36 -3.61
C LEU A 205 0.34 14.98 -4.06
N ARG A 206 -0.57 15.24 -3.14
CA ARG A 206 -1.87 15.87 -3.46
C ARG A 206 -2.38 16.79 -2.37
N ASN A 207 -3.12 17.82 -2.76
CA ASN A 207 -3.83 18.72 -1.84
C ASN A 207 -5.32 18.90 -2.18
N TYR A 208 -5.92 17.95 -2.89
CA TYR A 208 -7.35 18.03 -3.22
C TYR A 208 -8.20 18.13 -1.96
N GLN A 209 -9.07 19.17 -1.88
CA GLN A 209 -9.95 19.45 -0.75
C GLN A 209 -9.22 19.58 0.61
N LEU A 210 -7.93 19.97 0.60
CA LEU A 210 -7.19 20.32 1.81
C LEU A 210 -7.11 21.84 1.97
N PRO A 211 -6.81 22.34 3.19
CA PRO A 211 -6.56 23.75 3.40
C PRO A 211 -5.51 24.31 2.42
N PRO A 212 -5.62 25.59 2.02
CA PRO A 212 -4.70 26.19 1.06
C PRO A 212 -3.25 26.04 1.51
N THR A 213 -2.39 25.51 0.65
CA THR A 213 -0.96 25.37 0.94
C THR A 213 -0.26 26.72 0.97
N PRO A 214 0.63 26.98 1.95
CA PRO A 214 1.47 28.19 1.94
C PRO A 214 2.58 28.10 0.89
N TYR A 215 2.85 26.91 0.35
CA TYR A 215 3.88 26.65 -0.64
C TYR A 215 3.40 26.96 -2.05
N THR A 216 4.27 27.58 -2.83
CA THR A 216 4.13 27.79 -4.27
C THR A 216 4.26 26.48 -5.05
N GLY A 217 3.88 26.51 -6.33
CA GLY A 217 4.06 25.36 -7.22
C GLY A 217 5.52 24.96 -7.36
N ASP A 218 6.43 25.92 -7.51
CA ASP A 218 7.87 25.67 -7.67
C ASP A 218 8.49 25.08 -6.40
N GLU A 219 8.08 25.52 -5.21
CA GLU A 219 8.51 24.92 -3.94
C GLU A 219 8.06 23.46 -3.83
N LEU A 220 6.82 23.14 -4.20
CA LEU A 220 6.32 21.77 -4.18
C LEU A 220 6.99 20.88 -5.24
N ILE A 221 7.29 21.41 -6.43
CA ILE A 221 8.06 20.70 -7.46
C ILE A 221 9.49 20.43 -6.95
N THR A 222 10.11 21.40 -6.29
CA THR A 222 11.45 21.25 -5.69
C THR A 222 11.44 20.19 -4.60
N PHE A 223 10.45 20.21 -3.70
CA PHE A 223 10.25 19.17 -2.68
C PHE A 223 10.07 17.80 -3.34
N TRP A 224 9.20 17.71 -4.35
CA TRP A 224 8.93 16.49 -5.09
C TRP A 224 10.20 15.90 -5.71
N ASP A 225 10.98 16.71 -6.42
CA ASP A 225 12.22 16.28 -7.06
C ASP A 225 13.26 15.83 -6.03
N THR A 226 13.40 16.59 -4.95
CA THR A 226 14.33 16.28 -3.87
C THR A 226 13.99 14.93 -3.25
N VAL A 227 12.75 14.72 -2.80
CA VAL A 227 12.36 13.50 -2.10
C VAL A 227 12.37 12.30 -3.04
N THR A 228 11.75 12.40 -4.22
CA THR A 228 11.65 11.27 -5.15
C THR A 228 13.01 10.83 -5.68
N SER A 229 13.98 11.74 -5.85
CA SER A 229 15.35 11.39 -6.28
C SER A 229 16.08 10.45 -5.31
N THR A 230 15.65 10.40 -4.03
CA THR A 230 16.26 9.53 -3.02
C THR A 230 15.67 8.12 -2.98
N PHE A 231 14.56 7.88 -3.69
CA PHE A 231 13.85 6.61 -3.68
C PHE A 231 14.71 5.49 -4.28
N ARG A 232 14.91 4.41 -3.53
CA ARG A 232 15.79 3.30 -3.91
C ARG A 232 15.41 2.03 -3.17
N LYS A 233 15.74 0.88 -3.76
CA LYS A 233 15.67 -0.40 -3.05
C LYS A 233 16.70 -0.40 -1.91
N ARG A 234 16.32 -0.94 -0.75
CA ARG A 234 17.27 -1.15 0.35
C ARG A 234 18.35 -2.15 -0.11
N PRO A 235 19.65 -1.89 0.13
CA PRO A 235 20.68 -2.89 -0.08
C PRO A 235 20.33 -4.19 0.68
N GLY A 236 20.37 -5.33 -0.02
CA GLY A 236 20.01 -6.63 0.56
C GLY A 236 18.52 -6.82 0.84
N ALA A 237 17.61 -6.08 0.17
CA ALA A 237 16.17 -6.26 0.32
C ALA A 237 15.67 -7.66 -0.08
N PHE A 238 16.35 -8.31 -1.04
CA PHE A 238 16.00 -9.61 -1.64
C PHE A 238 17.19 -10.57 -1.60
#